data_AF-A0A5C3LVI6-F1
#
_entry.id   AF-A0A5C3LVI6-F1
#
_cell.length_a   1.000
_cell.length_b   1.000
_cell.length_c   1.000
_cell.angle_alpha   90.00
_cell.angle_beta   90.00
_cell.angle_gamma   90.00
#
_symmetry.space_group_name_H-M   'P 1'
#
loop_
_entity.id
_entity.type
_entity.pdbx_description
1 polymer ?
#
loop_
_entity_poly.entity_id
_entity_poly.type
_entity_poly.pdbx_seq_one_letter_code
_entity_poly.pdbx_strand_id
1 'polypeptide(L)'
;MAGSVSNGRPSITSEQAQRIIAKNNPDIKQSRVAMMTEVVNRGYSYTPSLKTYLLDLAAPDSDNTASPPSSCFLTISTPDAGSGNYHPNFLPIVYQILSRIRTQTGIPIPESVLDITLTDIPYHYLLSPVTLIGSKDIIPLSRARKEGLINLNDNLLIDLQLGKFLGQLHSGVQNDWYGLPNLAEPMDASYSWQETFTSFLEELLVRFETVGYDLPYEDIRRSLSRAIGFFLFDDVEVPSLVWFTGGEDDIYVALPIESRYLSIKTPTIAAILPSVSHALWGDPLLESFFLPPAPSAALQEGYNGGGGGPLIVFPRQETKRAWYTLFLALVTLTNHGLTPREDDEHPESAEKRIWCRETILKCVEILKDGPCY
;
A
#
# COMPACT_ATOMS: atom_id res chain seq x y z
N MET A 1 8.74 -26.82 22.82
CA MET A 1 7.27 -26.90 22.69
C MET A 1 6.85 -25.79 21.73
N ALA A 2 6.66 -26.10 20.45
CA ALA A 2 6.12 -25.15 19.48
C ALA A 2 4.59 -25.19 19.65
N GLY A 3 4.03 -24.16 20.27
CA GLY A 3 2.57 -23.99 20.32
C GLY A 3 2.06 -23.83 18.90
N SER A 4 0.98 -24.56 18.57
CA SER A 4 0.18 -24.28 17.38
C SER A 4 -0.22 -22.80 17.43
N VAL A 5 0.44 -21.98 16.61
CA VAL A 5 0.01 -20.61 16.36
C VAL A 5 -1.31 -20.76 15.60
N SER A 6 -2.40 -20.31 16.20
CA SER A 6 -3.68 -20.26 15.51
C SER A 6 -3.50 -19.43 14.25
N ASN A 7 -4.09 -19.85 13.12
CA ASN A 7 -4.18 -19.08 11.87
C ASN A 7 -5.04 -17.80 12.01
N GLY A 8 -5.09 -17.21 13.21
CA GLY A 8 -5.82 -16.01 13.52
C GLY A 8 -5.14 -14.79 12.91
N ARG A 9 -5.96 -13.82 12.52
CA ARG A 9 -5.50 -12.50 12.08
C ARG A 9 -4.64 -11.87 13.20
N PRO A 10 -3.47 -11.29 12.91
CA PRO A 10 -2.61 -10.73 13.94
C PRO A 10 -3.36 -9.66 14.73
N SER A 11 -3.22 -9.65 16.05
CA SER A 11 -3.86 -8.66 16.92
C SER A 11 -3.07 -8.47 18.20
N ILE A 12 -3.03 -7.24 18.71
CA ILE A 12 -2.37 -6.92 19.98
C ILE A 12 -3.32 -6.26 20.97
N THR A 13 -3.00 -6.34 22.26
CA THR A 13 -3.71 -5.64 23.33
C THR A 13 -3.09 -4.26 23.60
N SER A 14 -3.82 -3.39 24.30
CA SER A 14 -3.31 -2.07 24.70
C SER A 14 -2.07 -2.17 25.60
N GLU A 15 -1.99 -3.21 26.44
CA GLU A 15 -0.82 -3.46 27.29
C GLU A 15 0.41 -3.82 26.46
N GLN A 16 0.23 -4.60 25.39
CA GLN A 16 1.30 -4.94 24.45
C GLN A 16 1.79 -3.70 23.71
N ALA A 17 0.87 -2.86 23.20
CA ALA A 17 1.21 -1.58 22.58
C ALA A 17 1.96 -0.67 23.57
N GLN A 18 1.52 -0.61 24.82
CA GLN A 18 2.17 0.16 25.88
C GLN A 18 3.63 -0.28 26.13
N ARG A 19 3.90 -1.59 26.12
CA ARG A 19 5.28 -2.11 26.25
C ARG A 19 6.16 -1.70 25.07
N ILE A 20 5.63 -1.76 23.85
CA ILE A 20 6.35 -1.33 22.64
C ILE A 20 6.71 0.16 22.74
N ILE A 21 5.76 1.02 23.12
CA ILE A 21 6.04 2.45 23.25
C ILE A 21 7.08 2.71 24.33
N ALA A 22 6.97 2.08 25.51
CA ALA A 22 7.92 2.27 26.61
C ALA A 22 9.34 1.82 26.24
N LYS A 23 9.48 0.72 25.48
CA LYS A 23 10.77 0.22 25.00
C LYS A 23 11.45 1.18 24.02
N ASN A 24 10.70 1.70 23.07
CA ASN A 24 11.26 2.45 21.93
C ASN A 24 11.31 3.97 22.16
N ASN A 25 10.63 4.48 23.19
CA ASN A 25 10.60 5.91 23.51
C ASN A 25 10.84 6.18 25.01
N PRO A 26 11.98 5.73 25.59
CA PRO A 26 12.24 5.87 27.03
C PRO A 26 12.32 7.34 27.48
N ASP A 27 12.76 8.24 26.60
CA ASP A 27 12.92 9.67 26.89
C ASP A 27 11.61 10.45 26.82
N ILE A 28 10.60 9.91 26.14
CA ILE A 28 9.28 10.53 26.06
C ILE A 28 8.56 10.22 27.36
N LYS A 29 8.69 11.15 28.33
CA LYS A 29 7.94 11.17 29.59
C LYS A 29 6.41 11.13 29.42
N GLN A 30 5.90 11.11 28.18
CA GLN A 30 4.49 11.22 27.79
C GLN A 30 3.90 9.94 27.18
N SER A 31 4.41 8.77 27.55
CA SER A 31 4.22 7.55 26.74
C SER A 31 3.08 6.64 27.20
N ARG A 32 2.02 7.12 27.87
CA ARG A 32 0.86 6.26 28.14
C ARG A 32 -0.01 6.15 26.89
N VAL A 33 -0.27 4.94 26.40
CA VAL A 33 -1.24 4.68 25.32
C VAL A 33 -2.64 4.99 25.86
N ALA A 34 -3.23 6.09 25.40
CA ALA A 34 -4.55 6.55 25.82
C ALA A 34 -5.66 5.95 24.97
N MET A 35 -5.42 5.81 23.66
CA MET A 35 -6.35 5.23 22.71
C MET A 35 -5.58 4.43 21.67
N MET A 36 -6.15 3.30 21.25
CA MET A 36 -5.63 2.45 20.19
C MET A 36 -6.75 2.20 19.19
N THR A 37 -6.56 2.66 17.96
CA THR A 37 -7.54 2.53 16.88
C THR A 37 -6.94 1.67 15.78
N GLU A 38 -7.60 0.56 15.43
CA GLU A 38 -7.21 -0.22 14.24
C GLU A 38 -7.46 0.63 12.99
N VAL A 39 -6.44 0.75 12.14
CA VAL A 39 -6.55 1.40 10.84
C VAL A 39 -7.26 0.43 9.91
N VAL A 40 -8.51 0.73 9.59
CA VAL A 40 -9.32 -0.04 8.63
C VAL A 40 -9.00 0.45 7.23
N ASN A 41 -8.27 -0.37 6.47
CA ASN A 41 -7.94 -0.08 5.08
C ASN A 41 -9.04 -0.64 4.16
N ARG A 42 -9.72 0.25 3.44
CA ARG A 42 -10.79 -0.08 2.46
C ARG A 42 -10.29 -0.10 1.02
N GLY A 43 -9.03 0.28 0.83
CA GLY A 43 -8.34 0.40 -0.44
C GLY A 43 -7.88 -0.96 -0.96
N TYR A 44 -6.80 -0.97 -1.73
CA TYR A 44 -6.23 -2.20 -2.29
C TYR A 44 -5.10 -2.77 -1.43
N SER A 45 -4.57 -1.98 -0.50
CA SER A 45 -3.43 -2.27 0.37
C SER A 45 -3.78 -3.15 1.57
N TYR A 46 -5.05 -3.47 1.78
CA TYR A 46 -5.46 -4.47 2.76
C TYR A 46 -4.72 -5.79 2.54
N THR A 47 -4.09 -6.30 3.59
CA THR A 47 -3.39 -7.58 3.60
C THR A 47 -3.73 -8.31 4.90
N PRO A 48 -4.17 -9.58 4.87
CA PRO A 48 -4.61 -10.28 6.08
C PRO A 48 -3.50 -10.56 7.09
N SER A 49 -2.23 -10.61 6.65
CA SER A 49 -1.05 -10.83 7.48
C SER A 49 -0.50 -9.57 8.16
N LEU A 50 -1.06 -8.40 7.84
CA LEU A 50 -0.61 -7.10 8.36
C LEU A 50 -1.78 -6.38 9.02
N LYS A 51 -1.49 -5.72 10.16
CA LYS A 51 -2.41 -4.78 10.78
C LYS A 51 -1.67 -3.52 11.18
N THR A 52 -2.32 -2.38 11.00
CA THR A 52 -1.81 -1.09 11.46
C THR A 52 -2.75 -0.53 12.52
N TYR A 53 -2.17 0.03 13.58
CA TYR A 53 -2.87 0.72 14.65
C TYR A 53 -2.40 2.16 14.71
N LEU A 54 -3.31 3.07 14.98
CA LEU A 54 -3.04 4.45 15.35
C LEU A 54 -3.15 4.58 16.86
N LEU A 55 -2.05 4.95 17.51
CA LEU A 55 -1.91 5.05 18.95
C LEU A 55 -1.89 6.51 19.36
N ASP A 56 -2.85 6.95 20.17
CA ASP A 56 -2.78 8.26 20.84
C ASP A 56 -2.04 8.10 22.17
N LEU A 57 -1.08 9.00 22.40
CA LEU A 57 -0.26 9.01 23.61
C LEU A 57 -0.64 10.18 24.51
N ALA A 58 -0.73 9.92 25.82
CA ALA A 58 -1.00 10.91 26.84
C ALA A 58 0.10 10.95 27.90
N ALA A 59 0.28 12.12 28.50
CA ALA A 59 1.18 12.27 29.63
C ALA A 59 0.67 11.48 30.86
N PRO A 60 1.57 10.86 31.65
CA PRO A 60 1.21 10.03 32.80
C PRO A 60 0.49 10.81 33.91
N ASP A 61 0.82 12.11 34.09
CA ASP A 61 0.32 12.94 35.20
C ASP A 61 -0.70 14.01 34.77
N SER A 62 -1.13 14.03 33.51
CA SER A 62 -2.08 15.04 33.05
C SER A 62 -3.52 14.60 33.33
N ASP A 63 -4.01 14.87 34.54
CA ASP A 63 -5.44 14.82 34.89
C ASP A 63 -6.28 15.87 34.13
N ASN A 64 -5.64 16.75 33.37
CA ASN A 64 -6.29 17.78 32.56
C ASN A 64 -5.58 18.00 31.23
N THR A 65 -6.38 18.30 30.22
CA THR A 65 -6.23 18.82 28.84
C THR A 65 -4.98 19.66 28.46
N ALA A 66 -3.84 19.56 29.14
CA ALA A 66 -2.69 20.47 29.07
C ALA A 66 -1.49 19.94 28.25
N SER A 67 -1.51 18.71 27.76
CA SER A 67 -0.44 18.15 26.91
C SER A 67 -0.80 18.29 25.42
N PRO A 68 0.19 18.48 24.52
CA PRO A 68 -0.06 18.43 23.10
C PRO A 68 -0.59 17.04 22.72
N PRO A 69 -1.57 16.97 21.79
CA PRO A 69 -1.97 15.69 21.25
C PRO A 69 -0.77 15.07 20.54
N SER A 70 -0.54 13.78 20.77
CA SER A 70 0.54 13.07 20.10
C SER A 70 0.09 11.68 19.69
N SER A 71 0.51 11.25 18.50
CA SER A 71 0.15 9.95 17.97
C SER A 71 1.28 9.31 17.16
N CYS A 72 1.21 7.99 17.02
CA CYS A 72 2.11 7.22 16.17
C CYS A 72 1.37 6.02 15.55
N PHE A 73 1.93 5.47 14.47
CA PHE A 73 1.45 4.28 13.81
C PHE A 73 2.28 3.06 14.26
N LEU A 74 1.60 1.97 14.56
CA LEU A 74 2.19 0.69 14.89
C LEU A 74 1.66 -0.35 13.90
N THR A 75 2.53 -0.87 13.04
CA THR A 75 2.19 -1.96 12.12
C THR A 75 2.75 -3.28 12.65
N ILE A 76 1.94 -4.32 12.68
CA ILE A 76 2.33 -5.67 13.12
C ILE A 76 2.13 -6.68 12.00
N SER A 77 2.94 -7.74 12.00
CA SER A 77 2.78 -8.88 11.09
C SER A 77 3.13 -10.20 11.76
N THR A 78 2.54 -11.29 11.26
CA THR A 78 3.01 -12.63 11.61
C THR A 78 4.43 -12.85 11.07
N PRO A 79 5.25 -13.70 11.72
CA PRO A 79 6.62 -13.96 11.28
C PRO A 79 6.75 -14.72 9.95
N ASP A 80 5.64 -15.21 9.40
CA ASP A 80 5.65 -16.10 8.25
C ASP A 80 6.16 -15.41 6.99
N ALA A 81 7.15 -16.02 6.35
CA ALA A 81 7.58 -15.66 5.02
C ALA A 81 6.55 -16.16 4.00
N GLY A 82 6.16 -15.29 3.06
CA GLY A 82 5.38 -15.72 1.92
C GLY A 82 6.09 -16.83 1.15
N SER A 83 5.33 -17.79 0.63
CA SER A 83 5.81 -18.83 -0.27
C SER A 83 5.26 -18.60 -1.67
N GLY A 84 6.06 -18.83 -2.70
CA GLY A 84 5.68 -18.62 -4.11
C GLY A 84 6.53 -17.52 -4.77
N ASN A 85 6.37 -17.33 -6.08
CA ASN A 85 7.03 -16.23 -6.78
C ASN A 85 6.28 -14.91 -6.55
N TYR A 86 4.99 -14.94 -6.19
CA TYR A 86 4.24 -13.77 -5.78
C TYR A 86 3.70 -13.87 -4.35
N HIS A 87 4.14 -12.97 -3.49
CA HIS A 87 3.66 -12.86 -2.11
C HIS A 87 3.73 -11.41 -1.61
N PRO A 88 2.96 -11.06 -0.56
CA PRO A 88 3.14 -9.77 0.10
C PRO A 88 4.53 -9.67 0.77
N ASN A 89 5.11 -8.47 0.76
CA ASN A 89 6.29 -8.08 1.50
C ASN A 89 6.06 -8.19 3.01
N PHE A 90 7.05 -8.76 3.70
CA PHE A 90 7.10 -8.83 5.16
C PHE A 90 7.82 -7.60 5.75
N LEU A 91 7.65 -7.33 7.05
CA LEU A 91 8.09 -6.07 7.67
C LEU A 91 9.58 -5.71 7.49
N PRO A 92 10.55 -6.63 7.55
CA PRO A 92 11.93 -6.36 7.14
C PRO A 92 12.09 -5.74 5.75
N ILE A 93 11.40 -6.28 4.75
CA ILE A 93 11.41 -5.76 3.38
C ILE A 93 10.73 -4.39 3.34
N VAL A 94 9.57 -4.25 3.99
CA VAL A 94 8.87 -2.96 4.12
C VAL A 94 9.79 -1.91 4.72
N TYR A 95 10.49 -2.22 5.81
CA TYR A 95 11.45 -1.32 6.46
C TYR A 95 12.58 -0.90 5.52
N GLN A 96 13.16 -1.85 4.76
CA GLN A 96 14.21 -1.56 3.78
C GLN A 96 13.70 -0.65 2.67
N ILE A 97 12.49 -0.91 2.14
CA ILE A 97 11.83 -0.07 1.13
C ILE A 97 11.65 1.35 1.66
N LEU A 98 11.07 1.52 2.85
CA LEU A 98 10.86 2.83 3.47
C LEU A 98 12.17 3.56 3.72
N SER A 99 13.23 2.85 4.10
CA SER A 99 14.56 3.42 4.23
C SER A 99 15.09 3.92 2.89
N ARG A 100 14.96 3.14 1.80
CA ARG A 100 15.37 3.56 0.45
C ARG A 100 14.62 4.81 0.03
N ILE A 101 13.28 4.81 0.13
CA ILE A 101 12.43 5.96 -0.17
C ILE A 101 12.91 7.20 0.59
N ARG A 102 13.12 7.09 1.91
CA ARG A 102 13.58 8.21 2.76
C ARG A 102 14.95 8.74 2.32
N THR A 103 15.87 7.86 1.92
CA THR A 103 17.23 8.27 1.54
C THR A 103 17.36 8.78 0.10
N GLN A 104 16.45 8.40 -0.79
CA GLN A 104 16.56 8.66 -2.22
C GLN A 104 15.51 9.67 -2.74
N THR A 105 14.55 10.07 -1.90
CA THR A 105 13.44 10.95 -2.30
C THR A 105 13.20 12.07 -1.30
N GLY A 106 12.34 13.04 -1.67
CA GLY A 106 11.82 14.06 -0.76
C GLY A 106 10.48 13.69 -0.12
N ILE A 107 10.05 12.43 -0.22
CA ILE A 107 8.78 11.96 0.34
C ILE A 107 8.91 11.94 1.86
N PRO A 108 7.95 12.49 2.63
CA PRO A 108 8.03 12.62 4.08
C PRO A 108 7.75 11.28 4.80
N ILE A 109 8.58 10.27 4.53
CA ILE A 109 8.54 8.97 5.21
C ILE A 109 9.38 9.06 6.49
N PRO A 110 8.77 8.96 7.67
CA PRO A 110 9.51 9.06 8.92
C PRO A 110 10.41 7.84 9.15
N GLU A 111 11.48 8.03 9.94
CA GLU A 111 12.32 6.92 10.38
C GLU A 111 11.57 6.06 11.40
N SER A 112 11.25 4.83 10.98
CA SER A 112 10.52 3.87 11.81
C SER A 112 11.48 2.94 12.54
N VAL A 113 11.02 2.32 13.63
CA VAL A 113 11.76 1.28 14.35
C VAL A 113 11.18 -0.08 13.98
N LEU A 114 12.02 -0.97 13.46
CA LEU A 114 11.67 -2.36 13.18
C LEU A 114 12.14 -3.26 14.34
N ASP A 115 11.26 -4.14 14.81
CA ASP A 115 11.61 -5.19 15.75
C ASP A 115 11.07 -6.55 15.25
N ILE A 116 11.99 -7.50 15.13
CA ILE A 116 11.73 -8.88 14.71
C ILE A 116 12.13 -9.91 15.76
N THR A 117 12.42 -9.45 16.98
CA THR A 117 12.96 -10.30 18.06
C THR A 117 11.90 -11.19 18.70
N LEU A 118 10.62 -10.83 18.55
CA LEU A 118 9.47 -11.51 19.14
C LEU A 118 9.49 -11.52 20.69
N THR A 119 10.29 -10.66 21.33
CA THR A 119 10.42 -10.64 22.79
C THR A 119 9.25 -9.96 23.48
N ASP A 120 8.73 -8.87 22.91
CA ASP A 120 7.68 -8.06 23.54
C ASP A 120 6.27 -8.54 23.17
N ILE A 121 6.12 -9.04 21.96
CA ILE A 121 4.88 -9.56 21.38
C ILE A 121 5.21 -10.70 20.40
N PRO A 122 4.27 -11.63 20.13
CA PRO A 122 4.49 -12.75 19.22
C PRO A 122 4.39 -12.34 17.72
N TYR A 123 4.69 -11.09 17.39
CA TYR A 123 4.60 -10.54 16.05
C TYR A 123 5.82 -9.68 15.76
N HIS A 124 6.23 -9.60 14.50
CA HIS A 124 7.12 -8.52 14.06
C HIS A 124 6.36 -7.20 14.11
N TYR A 125 7.04 -6.11 14.44
CA TYR A 125 6.41 -4.78 14.40
C TYR A 125 7.29 -3.70 13.79
N LEU A 126 6.62 -2.70 13.22
CA LEU A 126 7.19 -1.47 12.70
C LEU A 126 6.48 -0.29 13.38
N LEU A 127 7.25 0.50 14.13
CA LEU A 127 6.74 1.65 14.89
C LEU A 127 7.19 2.95 14.23
N SER A 128 6.25 3.81 13.85
CA SER A 128 6.55 5.17 13.40
C SER A 128 6.96 6.05 14.60
N PRO A 129 7.71 7.14 14.38
CA PRO A 129 8.01 8.08 15.46
C PRO A 129 6.73 8.78 15.91
N VAL A 130 6.78 9.30 17.14
CA VAL A 130 5.69 10.09 17.72
C VAL A 130 5.59 11.43 17.01
N THR A 131 4.39 11.76 16.57
CA THR A 131 4.04 13.04 15.94
C THR A 131 3.24 13.91 16.92
N LEU A 132 3.26 15.23 16.75
CA LEU A 132 2.49 16.18 17.57
C LEU A 132 1.08 16.43 17.00
N ILE A 133 0.51 15.42 16.36
CA ILE A 133 -0.83 15.47 15.77
C ILE A 133 -1.63 14.33 16.40
N GLY A 134 -2.84 14.61 16.90
CA GLY A 134 -3.69 13.58 17.48
C GLY A 134 -4.40 12.77 16.41
N SER A 135 -4.85 11.55 16.74
CA SER A 135 -5.62 10.73 15.80
C SER A 135 -6.90 11.41 15.29
N LYS A 136 -7.49 12.30 16.09
CA LYS A 136 -8.72 13.05 15.76
C LYS A 136 -8.49 14.16 14.74
N ASP A 137 -7.23 14.55 14.58
CA ASP A 137 -6.79 15.67 13.74
C ASP A 137 -6.41 15.21 12.33
N ILE A 138 -6.33 13.89 12.11
CA ILE A 138 -6.00 13.28 10.83
C ILE A 138 -7.09 12.32 10.39
N ILE A 139 -7.31 12.27 9.08
CA ILE A 139 -8.25 11.32 8.46
C ILE A 139 -7.68 10.80 7.14
N PRO A 140 -8.08 9.59 6.69
CA PRO A 140 -7.75 9.13 5.35
C PRO A 140 -8.26 10.10 4.27
N LEU A 141 -7.49 10.29 3.21
CA LEU A 141 -7.81 11.20 2.11
C LEU A 141 -9.10 10.80 1.41
N SER A 142 -9.32 9.52 1.20
CA SER A 142 -10.55 8.94 0.64
C SER A 142 -11.80 9.42 1.40
N ARG A 143 -11.74 9.37 2.74
CA ARG A 143 -12.80 9.81 3.64
C ARG A 143 -12.97 11.32 3.57
N ALA A 144 -11.88 12.07 3.60
CA ALA A 144 -11.90 13.53 3.51
C ALA A 144 -12.58 14.02 2.22
N ARG A 145 -12.30 13.36 1.08
CA ARG A 145 -12.94 13.59 -0.21
C ARG A 145 -14.41 13.23 -0.21
N LYS A 146 -14.74 12.01 0.25
CA LYS A 146 -16.11 11.50 0.29
C LYS A 146 -17.04 12.37 1.15
N GLU A 147 -16.51 12.88 2.26
CA GLU A 147 -17.25 13.75 3.19
C GLU A 147 -17.22 15.23 2.79
N GLY A 148 -16.51 15.60 1.71
CA GLY A 148 -16.42 16.99 1.24
C GLY A 148 -15.66 17.92 2.19
N LEU A 149 -14.76 17.38 3.01
CA LEU A 149 -13.99 18.13 4.02
C LEU A 149 -12.80 18.90 3.42
N ILE A 150 -12.48 18.64 2.15
CA ILE A 150 -11.41 19.29 1.39
C ILE A 150 -12.06 19.98 0.21
N ASN A 151 -11.83 21.29 0.06
CA ASN A 151 -12.32 22.02 -1.10
C ASN A 151 -11.52 21.67 -2.38
N LEU A 152 -12.02 22.09 -3.54
CA LEU A 152 -11.40 21.75 -4.82
C LEU A 152 -9.93 22.21 -4.92
N ASN A 153 -9.60 23.41 -4.46
CA ASN A 153 -8.24 23.95 -4.56
C ASN A 153 -7.26 23.15 -3.71
N ASP A 154 -7.63 22.86 -2.45
CA ASP A 154 -6.80 22.04 -1.56
C ASP A 154 -6.65 20.61 -2.09
N ASN A 155 -7.71 20.07 -2.71
CA ASN A 155 -7.65 18.76 -3.33
C ASN A 155 -6.67 18.72 -4.51
N LEU A 156 -6.65 19.75 -5.35
CA LEU A 156 -5.69 19.89 -6.45
C LEU A 156 -4.24 19.99 -5.93
N LEU A 157 -4.02 20.71 -4.82
CA LEU A 157 -2.69 20.80 -4.20
C LEU A 157 -2.22 19.46 -3.63
N ILE A 158 -3.12 18.71 -3.00
CA ILE A 158 -2.82 17.35 -2.53
C ILE A 158 -2.51 16.43 -3.71
N ASP A 159 -3.30 16.46 -4.78
CA ASP A 159 -3.03 15.67 -6.00
C ASP A 159 -1.69 16.03 -6.63
N LEU A 160 -1.38 17.32 -6.75
CA LEU A 160 -0.09 17.80 -7.25
C LEU A 160 1.07 17.28 -6.40
N GLN A 161 0.91 17.29 -5.07
CA GLN A 161 1.92 16.78 -4.15
C GLN A 161 2.08 15.26 -4.23
N LEU A 162 0.98 14.50 -4.31
CA LEU A 162 0.99 13.06 -4.48
C LEU A 162 1.64 12.65 -5.81
N GLY A 163 1.29 13.35 -6.90
CA GLY A 163 1.94 13.20 -8.19
C GLY A 163 3.45 13.38 -8.05
N LYS A 164 3.89 14.48 -7.43
CA LYS A 164 5.32 14.75 -7.21
C LYS A 164 6.00 13.63 -6.41
N PHE A 165 5.35 13.10 -5.38
CA PHE A 165 5.87 11.96 -4.62
C PHE A 165 6.02 10.70 -5.47
N LEU A 166 5.02 10.34 -6.27
CA LEU A 166 5.11 9.20 -7.19
C LEU A 166 6.21 9.41 -8.25
N GLY A 167 6.36 10.63 -8.77
CA GLY A 167 7.42 10.96 -9.73
C GLY A 167 8.81 10.77 -9.12
N GLN A 168 8.99 11.23 -7.87
CA GLN A 168 10.23 11.03 -7.12
C GLN A 168 10.48 9.57 -6.77
N LEU A 169 9.43 8.82 -6.42
CA LEU A 169 9.50 7.40 -6.12
C LEU A 169 10.04 6.64 -7.34
N HIS A 170 9.44 6.84 -8.51
CA HIS A 170 9.77 6.07 -9.70
C HIS A 170 11.10 6.46 -10.33
N SER A 171 11.47 7.73 -10.26
CA SER A 171 12.74 8.23 -10.81
C SER A 171 13.92 8.09 -9.85
N GLY A 172 13.68 8.15 -8.54
CA GLY A 172 14.73 8.12 -7.52
C GLY A 172 14.97 6.74 -6.90
N VAL A 173 13.96 5.87 -6.86
CA VAL A 173 14.03 4.55 -6.24
C VAL A 173 13.92 3.48 -7.32
N GLN A 174 15.06 3.17 -7.93
CA GLN A 174 15.22 2.21 -9.02
C GLN A 174 16.03 0.99 -8.57
N ASN A 175 16.05 -0.05 -9.40
CA ASN A 175 16.75 -1.30 -9.14
C ASN A 175 17.29 -1.91 -10.44
N ASP A 176 18.26 -2.82 -10.34
CA ASP A 176 18.87 -3.45 -11.52
C ASP A 176 18.04 -4.60 -12.09
N TRP A 177 17.08 -5.12 -11.33
CA TRP A 177 16.20 -6.23 -11.72
C TRP A 177 14.73 -5.95 -11.39
N TYR A 178 13.84 -6.62 -12.11
CA TYR A 178 12.40 -6.61 -11.90
C TYR A 178 11.98 -7.67 -10.88
N GLY A 179 10.83 -7.44 -10.23
CA GLY A 179 10.17 -8.42 -9.38
C GLY A 179 9.98 -7.95 -7.95
N LEU A 180 9.84 -8.91 -7.02
CA LEU A 180 9.61 -8.57 -5.62
C LEU A 180 10.89 -8.03 -4.96
N PRO A 181 10.79 -7.04 -4.05
CA PRO A 181 11.93 -6.57 -3.30
C PRO A 181 12.45 -7.66 -2.38
N ASN A 182 13.78 -7.76 -2.29
CA ASN A 182 14.46 -8.77 -1.50
C ASN A 182 15.62 -8.12 -0.73
N LEU A 183 15.96 -8.68 0.44
CA LEU A 183 17.04 -8.17 1.29
C LEU A 183 18.41 -8.29 0.60
N ALA A 184 18.55 -9.28 -0.29
CA ALA A 184 19.70 -9.51 -1.13
C ALA A 184 19.27 -9.63 -2.60
N GLU A 185 20.22 -9.46 -3.51
CA GLU A 185 20.01 -9.74 -4.93
C GLU A 185 19.60 -11.21 -5.12
N PRO A 186 18.49 -11.49 -5.84
CA PRO A 186 18.08 -12.85 -6.15
C PRO A 186 19.15 -13.58 -6.97
N MET A 187 19.29 -14.90 -6.76
CA MET A 187 20.19 -15.71 -7.59
C MET A 187 19.80 -15.68 -9.08
N ASP A 188 18.50 -15.70 -9.35
CA ASP A 188 17.92 -15.66 -10.70
C ASP A 188 17.19 -14.33 -10.88
N ALA A 189 17.95 -13.22 -10.84
CA ALA A 189 17.41 -11.89 -11.08
C ALA A 189 16.81 -11.78 -12.49
N SER A 190 15.58 -11.25 -12.58
CA SER A 190 14.89 -11.06 -13.87
C SER A 190 15.17 -9.66 -14.44
N TYR A 191 15.65 -9.62 -15.68
CA TYR A 191 15.91 -8.38 -16.41
C TYR A 191 14.87 -8.09 -17.50
N SER A 192 13.79 -8.87 -17.53
CA SER A 192 12.66 -8.68 -18.44
C SER A 192 11.39 -8.41 -17.64
N TRP A 193 10.80 -7.23 -17.82
CA TRP A 193 9.53 -6.92 -17.20
C TRP A 193 8.41 -7.84 -17.70
N GLN A 194 8.40 -8.16 -18.99
CA GLN A 194 7.42 -9.06 -19.59
C GLN A 194 7.42 -10.44 -18.93
N GLU A 195 8.60 -11.04 -18.74
CA GLU A 195 8.74 -12.35 -18.09
C GLU A 195 8.29 -12.29 -16.63
N THR A 196 8.73 -11.26 -15.91
CA THR A 196 8.38 -11.05 -14.49
C THR A 196 6.88 -10.89 -14.28
N PHE A 197 6.25 -9.99 -15.04
CA PHE A 197 4.82 -9.73 -14.95
C PHE A 197 4.00 -10.97 -15.30
N THR A 198 4.36 -11.65 -16.40
CA THR A 198 3.69 -12.89 -16.82
C THR A 198 3.78 -13.96 -15.74
N SER A 199 4.95 -14.12 -15.10
CA SER A 199 5.13 -15.08 -14.02
C SER A 199 4.24 -14.77 -12.81
N PHE A 200 4.16 -13.50 -12.38
CA PHE A 200 3.29 -13.12 -11.27
C PHE A 200 1.81 -13.36 -11.58
N LEU A 201 1.39 -13.01 -12.78
CA LEU A 201 0.00 -13.19 -13.20
C LEU A 201 -0.38 -14.67 -13.29
N GLU A 202 0.44 -15.51 -13.94
CA GLU A 202 0.18 -16.94 -14.06
C GLU A 202 0.17 -17.65 -12.71
N GLU A 203 1.04 -17.29 -11.77
CA GLU A 203 1.01 -17.85 -10.42
C GLU A 203 -0.32 -17.59 -9.71
N LEU A 204 -0.84 -16.36 -9.80
CA LEU A 204 -2.15 -16.04 -9.27
C LEU A 204 -3.23 -16.88 -9.97
N LEU A 205 -3.24 -16.93 -11.30
CA LEU A 205 -4.23 -17.71 -12.05
C LEU A 205 -4.22 -19.19 -11.66
N VAL A 206 -3.04 -19.81 -11.59
CA VAL A 206 -2.87 -21.21 -11.14
C VAL A 206 -3.40 -21.39 -9.72
N ARG A 207 -3.14 -20.43 -8.82
CA ARG A 207 -3.67 -20.47 -7.45
C ARG A 207 -5.20 -20.43 -7.44
N PHE A 208 -5.84 -19.56 -8.22
CA PHE A 208 -7.30 -19.49 -8.34
C PHE A 208 -7.89 -20.75 -9.00
N GLU A 209 -7.21 -21.31 -9.99
CA GLU A 209 -7.64 -22.52 -10.71
C GLU A 209 -7.56 -23.76 -9.80
N THR A 210 -6.48 -23.88 -9.01
CA THR A 210 -6.26 -25.01 -8.08
C THR A 210 -7.34 -25.12 -7.01
N VAL A 211 -7.85 -23.98 -6.54
CA VAL A 211 -8.93 -23.90 -5.55
C VAL A 211 -10.33 -23.90 -6.19
N GLY A 212 -10.41 -24.06 -7.52
CA GLY A 212 -11.68 -24.17 -8.26
C GLY A 212 -12.48 -22.87 -8.34
N TYR A 213 -11.82 -21.71 -8.22
CA TYR A 213 -12.50 -20.43 -8.40
C TYR A 213 -12.81 -20.21 -9.89
N ASP A 214 -14.02 -19.80 -10.23
CA ASP A 214 -14.47 -19.70 -11.62
C ASP A 214 -14.03 -18.36 -12.25
N LEU A 215 -13.02 -18.41 -13.12
CA LEU A 215 -12.52 -17.29 -13.94
C LEU A 215 -12.41 -17.74 -15.41
N PRO A 216 -12.45 -16.81 -16.37
CA PRO A 216 -12.25 -17.11 -17.79
C PRO A 216 -10.76 -17.35 -18.13
N TYR A 217 -10.15 -18.38 -17.53
CA TYR A 217 -8.71 -18.68 -17.62
C TYR A 217 -8.19 -18.75 -19.07
N GLU A 218 -8.90 -19.47 -19.94
CA GLU A 218 -8.52 -19.64 -21.34
C GLU A 218 -8.51 -18.33 -22.11
N ASP A 219 -9.49 -17.45 -21.86
CA ASP A 219 -9.55 -16.14 -22.51
C ASP A 219 -8.43 -15.22 -22.00
N ILE A 220 -8.13 -15.27 -20.70
CA ILE A 220 -6.99 -14.56 -20.10
C ILE A 220 -5.67 -15.02 -20.74
N ARG A 221 -5.38 -16.33 -20.70
CA ARG A 221 -4.12 -16.89 -21.24
C ARG A 221 -3.96 -16.67 -22.73
N ARG A 222 -5.04 -16.78 -23.52
CA ARG A 222 -5.05 -16.48 -24.96
C ARG A 222 -4.71 -15.01 -25.21
N SER A 223 -5.32 -14.09 -24.46
CA SER A 223 -5.07 -12.66 -24.60
C SER A 223 -3.65 -12.30 -24.16
N LEU A 224 -3.15 -12.95 -23.10
CA LEU A 224 -1.79 -12.76 -22.59
C LEU A 224 -0.74 -13.22 -23.61
N SER A 225 -0.95 -14.39 -24.22
CA SER A 225 -0.09 -14.92 -25.28
C SER A 225 0.01 -13.94 -26.46
N ARG A 226 -1.11 -13.30 -26.83
CA ARG A 226 -1.11 -12.24 -27.84
C ARG A 226 -0.31 -11.02 -27.38
N ALA A 227 -0.55 -10.53 -26.17
CA ALA A 227 0.18 -9.38 -25.61
C ALA A 227 1.70 -9.61 -25.59
N ILE A 228 2.14 -10.81 -25.19
CA ILE A 228 3.55 -11.24 -25.23
C ILE A 228 4.07 -11.24 -26.67
N GLY A 229 3.34 -11.83 -27.62
CA GLY A 229 3.75 -11.89 -29.03
C GLY A 229 3.88 -10.53 -29.72
N PHE A 230 3.23 -9.49 -29.19
CA PHE A 230 3.36 -8.10 -29.65
C PHE A 230 4.27 -7.25 -28.75
N PHE A 231 5.01 -7.88 -27.83
CA PHE A 231 5.97 -7.24 -26.94
C PHE A 231 5.35 -6.13 -26.08
N LEU A 232 4.08 -6.29 -25.68
CA LEU A 232 3.28 -5.24 -25.03
C LEU A 232 3.98 -4.63 -23.82
N PHE A 233 4.79 -5.44 -23.11
CA PHE A 233 5.44 -5.08 -21.85
C PHE A 233 6.94 -4.75 -21.97
N ASP A 234 7.55 -4.84 -23.17
CA ASP A 234 8.99 -4.69 -23.38
C ASP A 234 9.48 -3.23 -23.43
N ASP A 235 8.56 -2.26 -23.43
CA ASP A 235 8.83 -0.82 -23.38
C ASP A 235 9.23 -0.31 -21.98
N VAL A 236 9.30 -1.20 -20.99
CA VAL A 236 9.74 -0.87 -19.63
C VAL A 236 11.24 -1.15 -19.55
N GLU A 237 12.05 -0.09 -19.56
CA GLU A 237 13.52 -0.21 -19.60
C GLU A 237 14.17 -0.21 -18.22
N VAL A 238 13.53 0.43 -17.23
CA VAL A 238 14.11 0.61 -15.89
C VAL A 238 13.14 0.09 -14.83
N PRO A 239 13.55 -0.87 -13.98
CA PRO A 239 12.77 -1.28 -12.81
C PRO A 239 12.67 -0.13 -11.81
N SER A 240 11.45 0.37 -11.62
CA SER A 240 11.12 1.40 -10.63
C SER A 240 10.34 0.80 -9.47
N LEU A 241 10.51 1.34 -8.26
CA LEU A 241 9.68 0.93 -7.13
C LEU A 241 8.23 1.39 -7.35
N VAL A 242 7.30 0.46 -7.48
CA VAL A 242 5.87 0.72 -7.62
C VAL A 242 5.19 0.45 -6.28
N TRP A 243 4.42 1.42 -5.76
CA TRP A 243 3.50 1.26 -4.64
C TRP A 243 2.16 0.65 -5.10
N PHE A 244 2.24 -0.52 -5.72
CA PHE A 244 1.17 -1.15 -6.51
C PHE A 244 -0.24 -1.15 -5.89
N THR A 245 -0.37 -1.45 -4.59
CA THR A 245 -1.66 -1.46 -3.88
C THR A 245 -1.95 -0.20 -3.07
N GLY A 246 -1.05 0.77 -3.07
CA GLY A 246 -1.20 2.04 -2.38
C GLY A 246 -2.33 2.87 -2.97
N GLY A 247 -3.10 3.53 -2.11
CA GLY A 247 -4.20 4.38 -2.54
C GLY A 247 -4.53 5.48 -1.54
N GLU A 248 -5.66 6.15 -1.76
CA GLU A 248 -6.09 7.28 -0.93
C GLU A 248 -6.35 6.91 0.54
N ASP A 249 -6.69 5.65 0.84
CA ASP A 249 -6.87 5.16 2.21
C ASP A 249 -5.54 5.08 2.99
N ASP A 250 -4.41 5.10 2.29
CA ASP A 250 -3.07 5.07 2.88
C ASP A 250 -2.48 6.46 3.11
N ILE A 251 -3.17 7.50 2.64
CA ILE A 251 -2.76 8.89 2.77
C ILE A 251 -3.59 9.54 3.87
N TYR A 252 -2.95 9.94 4.95
CA TYR A 252 -3.59 10.67 6.03
C TYR A 252 -3.34 12.16 5.86
N VAL A 253 -4.41 12.93 5.89
CA VAL A 253 -4.37 14.38 5.81
C VAL A 253 -4.77 15.00 7.13
N ALA A 254 -4.04 16.03 7.55
CA ALA A 254 -4.47 16.90 8.63
C ALA A 254 -5.37 17.98 8.05
N LEU A 255 -6.57 18.12 8.59
CA LEU A 255 -7.49 19.19 8.23
C LEU A 255 -7.04 20.52 8.89
N PRO A 256 -7.55 21.68 8.45
CA PRO A 256 -7.25 22.95 9.08
C PRO A 256 -7.61 22.92 10.57
N ILE A 257 -6.60 23.10 11.41
CA ILE A 257 -6.71 23.05 12.86
C ILE A 257 -6.02 24.29 13.41
N GLU A 258 -6.74 24.98 14.28
CA GLU A 258 -6.18 26.05 15.09
C GLU A 258 -6.19 25.59 16.54
N SER A 259 -5.01 25.21 17.03
CA SER A 259 -4.79 24.84 18.42
C SER A 259 -3.64 25.65 19.01
N ARG A 260 -3.48 25.60 20.33
CA ARG A 260 -2.35 26.25 21.01
C ARG A 260 -0.97 25.69 20.65
N TYR A 261 -0.91 24.55 19.93
CA TYR A 261 0.33 23.85 19.59
C TYR A 261 0.64 23.83 18.10
N LEU A 262 -0.42 23.88 17.28
CA LEU A 262 -0.33 23.67 15.85
C LEU A 262 -1.39 24.52 15.16
N SER A 263 -0.95 25.26 14.14
CA SER A 263 -1.80 26.07 13.27
C SER A 263 -1.64 25.60 11.84
N ILE A 264 -2.56 24.75 11.39
CA ILE A 264 -2.66 24.28 10.02
C ILE A 264 -3.77 25.09 9.36
N LYS A 265 -3.41 25.90 8.35
CA LYS A 265 -4.37 26.75 7.64
C LYS A 265 -5.02 26.05 6.45
N THR A 266 -4.31 25.09 5.86
CA THR A 266 -4.72 24.36 4.66
C THR A 266 -4.51 22.87 4.91
N PRO A 267 -5.40 22.00 4.39
CA PRO A 267 -5.18 20.56 4.42
C PRO A 267 -3.78 20.20 3.92
N THR A 268 -3.10 19.30 4.62
CA THR A 268 -1.76 18.82 4.26
C THR A 268 -1.63 17.34 4.52
N ILE A 269 -0.77 16.66 3.76
CA ILE A 269 -0.44 15.25 4.01
C ILE A 269 0.31 15.18 5.34
N ALA A 270 -0.33 14.56 6.33
CA ALA A 270 0.20 14.41 7.68
C ALA A 270 1.00 13.10 7.84
N ALA A 271 0.55 12.04 7.17
CA ALA A 271 1.25 10.76 7.17
C ALA A 271 0.95 9.96 5.89
N ILE A 272 1.89 9.13 5.51
CA ILE A 272 1.73 8.08 4.50
C ILE A 272 1.95 6.76 5.23
N LEU A 273 0.96 5.87 5.19
CA LEU A 273 1.07 4.58 5.85
C LEU A 273 2.19 3.74 5.20
N PRO A 274 2.89 2.89 5.99
CA PRO A 274 3.91 1.99 5.47
C PRO A 274 3.33 0.78 4.71
N SER A 275 2.23 0.95 3.98
CA SER A 275 1.46 -0.11 3.32
C SER A 275 2.04 -0.49 1.95
N VAL A 276 3.34 -0.79 1.94
CA VAL A 276 4.07 -1.27 0.76
C VAL A 276 4.08 -2.81 0.67
N SER A 277 3.01 -3.44 1.17
CA SER A 277 2.86 -4.90 1.23
C SER A 277 2.94 -5.56 -0.14
N HIS A 278 2.55 -4.89 -1.21
CA HIS A 278 2.66 -5.43 -2.57
C HIS A 278 3.55 -4.57 -3.47
N ALA A 279 4.41 -3.75 -2.87
CA ALA A 279 5.36 -2.97 -3.65
C ALA A 279 6.36 -3.87 -4.36
N LEU A 280 6.74 -3.49 -5.58
CA LEU A 280 7.58 -4.29 -6.47
C LEU A 280 8.46 -3.41 -7.37
N TRP A 281 9.50 -4.00 -7.94
CA TRP A 281 10.31 -3.41 -9.00
C TRP A 281 9.66 -3.70 -10.35
N GLY A 282 9.09 -2.69 -10.99
CA GLY A 282 8.25 -2.88 -12.16
C GLY A 282 7.98 -1.62 -12.94
N ASP A 283 6.95 -1.69 -13.79
CA ASP A 283 6.46 -0.57 -14.57
C ASP A 283 5.70 0.43 -13.69
N PRO A 284 6.12 1.70 -13.61
CA PRO A 284 5.36 2.79 -12.98
C PRO A 284 3.86 2.83 -13.32
N LEU A 285 3.48 2.43 -14.53
CA LEU A 285 2.09 2.42 -14.95
C LEU A 285 1.24 1.43 -14.15
N LEU A 286 1.82 0.52 -13.35
CA LEU A 286 1.09 -0.38 -12.45
C LEU A 286 0.37 0.34 -11.30
N GLU A 287 0.82 1.54 -10.89
CA GLU A 287 0.29 2.27 -9.74
C GLU A 287 -1.24 2.32 -9.72
N SER A 288 -1.82 2.13 -8.53
CA SER A 288 -3.28 2.21 -8.38
C SER A 288 -3.80 3.64 -8.53
N PHE A 289 -2.96 4.64 -8.25
CA PHE A 289 -3.25 6.06 -8.47
C PHE A 289 -3.45 6.44 -9.95
N PHE A 290 -3.10 5.56 -10.89
CA PHE A 290 -3.31 5.76 -12.32
C PHE A 290 -4.54 4.99 -12.85
N LEU A 291 -5.36 4.42 -11.98
CA LEU A 291 -6.61 3.77 -12.38
C LEU A 291 -7.68 4.81 -12.73
N PRO A 292 -8.46 4.61 -13.81
CA PRO A 292 -9.57 5.49 -14.13
C PRO A 292 -10.53 5.68 -12.95
N PRO A 293 -11.00 6.92 -12.68
CA PRO A 293 -10.87 8.13 -13.51
C PRO A 293 -9.56 8.92 -13.33
N ALA A 294 -8.60 8.41 -12.54
CA ALA A 294 -7.29 9.02 -12.35
C ALA A 294 -6.32 8.67 -13.51
N PRO A 295 -5.16 9.35 -13.65
CA PRO A 295 -4.70 10.48 -12.84
C PRO A 295 -5.50 11.77 -13.10
N SER A 296 -5.68 12.60 -12.07
CA SER A 296 -6.15 13.98 -12.27
C SER A 296 -5.07 14.81 -12.97
N ALA A 297 -5.46 15.93 -13.60
CA ALA A 297 -4.49 16.80 -14.28
C ALA A 297 -3.40 17.32 -13.31
N ALA A 298 -3.78 17.67 -12.07
CA ALA A 298 -2.84 18.09 -11.04
C ALA A 298 -1.89 16.95 -10.64
N LEU A 299 -2.41 15.72 -10.49
CA LEU A 299 -1.56 14.57 -10.19
C LEU A 299 -0.56 14.29 -11.32
N GLN A 300 -1.00 14.35 -12.58
CA GLN A 300 -0.12 14.19 -13.73
C GLN A 300 0.96 15.28 -13.80
N GLU A 301 0.59 16.55 -13.57
CA GLU A 301 1.53 17.67 -13.52
C GLU A 301 2.58 17.46 -12.41
N GLY A 302 2.12 17.06 -11.23
CA GLY A 302 2.99 16.73 -10.10
C GLY A 302 3.94 15.59 -10.44
N TYR A 303 3.42 14.52 -11.05
CA TYR A 303 4.20 13.35 -11.46
C TYR A 303 5.35 13.73 -12.38
N ASN A 304 5.05 14.50 -13.42
CA ASN A 304 6.07 15.00 -14.34
C ASN A 304 7.07 15.91 -13.61
N GLY A 305 6.60 16.82 -12.75
CA GLY A 305 7.44 17.71 -11.95
C GLY A 305 8.30 17.00 -10.88
N GLY A 306 7.94 15.78 -10.52
CA GLY A 306 8.70 14.89 -9.64
C GLY A 306 9.76 14.06 -10.34
N GLY A 307 9.87 14.15 -11.67
CA GLY A 307 10.79 13.33 -12.48
C GLY A 307 10.15 12.11 -13.11
N GLY A 308 8.84 11.93 -12.98
CA GLY A 308 8.09 10.86 -13.64
C GLY A 308 8.05 11.03 -15.16
N GLY A 309 8.10 9.91 -15.88
CA GLY A 309 7.95 9.88 -17.35
C GLY A 309 6.49 10.03 -17.81
N PRO A 310 6.23 10.10 -19.13
CA PRO A 310 4.85 10.10 -19.64
C PRO A 310 4.14 8.77 -19.35
N LEU A 311 2.90 8.81 -18.84
CA LEU A 311 2.15 7.60 -18.41
C LEU A 311 1.32 6.95 -19.52
N ILE A 312 0.52 7.73 -20.25
CA ILE A 312 -0.36 7.25 -21.33
C ILE A 312 -0.29 8.24 -22.50
N VAL A 313 0.18 7.76 -23.62
CA VAL A 313 0.48 8.48 -24.86
C VAL A 313 -0.17 7.77 -26.06
N PHE A 314 -0.37 6.44 -25.97
CA PHE A 314 -0.86 5.62 -27.10
C PHE A 314 -1.94 4.62 -26.68
N PRO A 315 -2.85 4.20 -27.60
CA PRO A 315 -3.87 3.18 -27.33
C PRO A 315 -3.33 1.87 -26.75
N ARG A 316 -2.11 1.48 -27.14
CA ARG A 316 -1.41 0.31 -26.61
C ARG A 316 -1.23 0.37 -25.08
N GLN A 317 -1.02 1.55 -24.51
CA GLN A 317 -0.88 1.72 -23.06
C GLN A 317 -2.22 1.56 -22.33
N GLU A 318 -3.36 1.78 -23.00
CA GLU A 318 -4.68 1.47 -22.43
C GLU A 318 -4.85 -0.04 -22.28
N THR A 319 -4.44 -0.84 -23.27
CA THR A 319 -4.42 -2.31 -23.18
C THR A 319 -3.49 -2.79 -22.06
N LYS A 320 -2.28 -2.23 -21.97
CA LYS A 320 -1.35 -2.52 -20.87
C LYS A 320 -1.96 -2.16 -19.52
N ARG A 321 -2.63 -1.01 -19.41
CA ARG A 321 -3.32 -0.60 -18.19
C ARG A 321 -4.43 -1.59 -17.82
N ALA A 322 -5.18 -2.13 -18.79
CA ALA A 322 -6.19 -3.16 -18.53
C ALA A 322 -5.57 -4.45 -17.93
N TRP A 323 -4.38 -4.86 -18.38
CA TRP A 323 -3.62 -5.97 -17.76
C TRP A 323 -3.25 -5.70 -16.31
N TYR A 324 -2.72 -4.51 -16.04
CA TYR A 324 -2.33 -4.13 -14.70
C TYR A 324 -3.53 -3.98 -13.76
N THR A 325 -4.68 -3.55 -14.27
CA THR A 325 -5.95 -3.52 -13.52
C THR A 325 -6.47 -4.92 -13.23
N LEU A 326 -6.38 -5.84 -14.19
CA LEU A 326 -6.69 -7.26 -13.99
C LEU A 326 -5.81 -7.85 -12.88
N PHE A 327 -4.51 -7.59 -12.93
CA PHE A 327 -3.55 -8.04 -11.92
C PHE A 327 -3.88 -7.50 -10.53
N LEU A 328 -4.18 -6.21 -10.40
CA LEU A 328 -4.61 -5.61 -9.12
C LEU A 328 -5.88 -6.24 -8.57
N ALA A 329 -6.87 -6.51 -9.41
CA ALA A 329 -8.11 -7.15 -9.00
C ALA A 329 -7.88 -8.58 -8.49
N LEU A 330 -6.99 -9.35 -9.13
CA LEU A 330 -6.61 -10.69 -8.67
C LEU A 330 -5.87 -10.67 -7.32
N VAL A 331 -4.94 -9.73 -7.15
CA VAL A 331 -4.21 -9.55 -5.87
C VAL A 331 -5.16 -9.13 -4.76
N THR A 332 -6.03 -8.16 -5.03
CA THR A 332 -7.05 -7.69 -4.06
C THR A 332 -7.98 -8.83 -3.67
N LEU A 333 -8.47 -9.62 -4.64
CA LEU A 333 -9.33 -10.77 -4.38
C LEU A 333 -8.64 -11.84 -3.53
N THR A 334 -7.34 -12.06 -3.75
CA THR A 334 -6.54 -12.97 -2.91
C THR A 334 -6.50 -12.52 -1.45
N ASN A 335 -6.37 -11.22 -1.19
CA ASN A 335 -6.31 -10.68 0.17
C ASN A 335 -7.66 -10.74 0.89
N HIS A 336 -8.77 -10.56 0.19
CA HIS A 336 -10.13 -10.61 0.76
C HIS A 336 -10.73 -12.02 0.84
N GLY A 337 -9.99 -13.03 0.41
CA GLY A 337 -10.43 -14.43 0.41
C GLY A 337 -11.38 -14.75 -0.74
N LEU A 338 -11.37 -16.03 -1.13
CA LEU A 338 -12.10 -16.53 -2.30
C LEU A 338 -13.55 -16.90 -1.98
N THR A 339 -13.81 -17.25 -0.73
CA THR A 339 -15.12 -17.65 -0.24
C THR A 339 -15.58 -16.65 0.82
N PRO A 340 -16.89 -16.30 0.84
CA PRO A 340 -17.46 -15.61 1.97
C PRO A 340 -17.18 -16.43 3.23
N ARG A 341 -16.53 -15.83 4.22
CA ARG A 341 -16.36 -16.47 5.52
C ARG A 341 -17.63 -16.21 6.33
N GLU A 342 -18.03 -17.19 7.15
CA GLU A 342 -19.13 -16.98 8.12
C GLU A 342 -18.79 -15.81 9.06
N ASP A 343 -17.48 -15.60 9.31
CA ASP A 343 -16.91 -14.48 10.08
C ASP A 343 -16.55 -13.26 9.21
N ASP A 344 -17.15 -13.08 8.02
CA ASP A 344 -17.05 -11.81 7.29
C ASP A 344 -17.84 -10.74 8.05
N GLU A 345 -17.32 -10.30 9.19
CA GLU A 345 -17.88 -9.27 10.07
C GLU A 345 -18.00 -7.90 9.37
N HIS A 346 -17.40 -7.74 8.18
CA HIS A 346 -17.35 -6.48 7.46
C HIS A 346 -17.99 -6.57 6.08
N PRO A 347 -19.14 -5.89 5.85
CA PRO A 347 -19.83 -5.86 4.54
C PRO A 347 -18.93 -5.33 3.42
N GLU A 348 -17.94 -4.51 3.77
CA GLU A 348 -16.94 -3.93 2.85
C GLU A 348 -16.07 -5.00 2.17
N SER A 349 -15.79 -6.13 2.84
CA SER A 349 -15.06 -7.24 2.20
C SER A 349 -15.89 -7.91 1.11
N ALA A 350 -17.21 -8.02 1.31
CA ALA A 350 -18.10 -8.56 0.29
C ALA A 350 -18.19 -7.62 -0.92
N GLU A 351 -18.35 -6.32 -0.69
CA GLU A 351 -18.34 -5.29 -1.75
C GLU A 351 -17.04 -5.34 -2.54
N LYS A 352 -15.88 -5.48 -1.87
CA LYS A 352 -14.59 -5.56 -2.55
C LYS A 352 -14.46 -6.80 -3.43
N ARG A 353 -14.94 -7.97 -2.98
CA ARG A 353 -14.93 -9.20 -3.79
C ARG A 353 -15.81 -9.08 -5.03
N ILE A 354 -16.97 -8.43 -4.90
CA ILE A 354 -17.86 -8.13 -6.05
C ILE A 354 -17.12 -7.23 -7.03
N TRP A 355 -16.54 -6.13 -6.57
CA TRP A 355 -15.74 -5.22 -7.40
C TRP A 355 -14.60 -5.94 -8.11
N CYS A 356 -13.87 -6.83 -7.42
CA CYS A 356 -12.78 -7.59 -8.03
C CYS A 356 -13.31 -8.46 -9.17
N ARG A 357 -14.40 -9.21 -8.94
CA ARG A 357 -14.98 -10.10 -9.96
C ARG A 357 -15.46 -9.33 -11.18
N GLU A 358 -16.19 -8.24 -10.98
CA GLU A 358 -16.67 -7.38 -12.07
C GLU A 358 -15.51 -6.77 -12.84
N THR A 359 -14.47 -6.30 -12.14
CA THR A 359 -13.27 -5.72 -12.74
C THR A 359 -12.51 -6.74 -13.57
N ILE A 360 -12.32 -7.97 -13.06
CA ILE A 360 -11.68 -9.06 -13.79
C ILE A 360 -12.43 -9.33 -15.10
N LEU A 361 -13.75 -9.53 -15.03
CA LEU A 361 -14.56 -9.81 -16.22
C LEU A 361 -14.51 -8.66 -17.23
N LYS A 362 -14.64 -7.42 -16.77
CA LYS A 362 -14.54 -6.23 -17.63
C LYS A 362 -13.17 -6.13 -18.32
N CYS A 363 -12.09 -6.35 -17.57
CA CYS A 363 -10.75 -6.35 -18.14
C CYS A 363 -10.59 -7.45 -19.19
N VAL A 364 -11.08 -8.66 -18.93
CA VAL A 364 -11.03 -9.76 -19.90
C VAL A 364 -11.75 -9.40 -21.19
N GLU A 365 -12.94 -8.80 -21.12
CA GLU A 365 -13.65 -8.34 -22.31
C GLU A 365 -12.88 -7.26 -23.09
N ILE A 366 -12.29 -6.27 -22.40
CA ILE A 366 -11.43 -5.26 -23.05
C ILE A 366 -10.21 -5.91 -23.72
N LEU A 367 -9.60 -6.88 -23.05
CA LEU A 367 -8.37 -7.54 -23.51
C LEU A 367 -8.61 -8.47 -24.70
N LYS A 368 -9.84 -8.94 -24.95
CA LYS A 368 -10.17 -9.75 -26.15
C LYS A 368 -9.87 -9.00 -27.44
N ASP A 369 -10.20 -7.72 -27.51
CA ASP A 369 -10.06 -6.90 -28.72
C ASP A 369 -9.05 -5.75 -28.58
N GLY A 370 -8.39 -5.64 -27.43
CA GLY A 370 -7.44 -4.57 -27.14
C GLY A 370 -6.24 -4.53 -28.10
N PRO A 371 -5.88 -3.35 -28.64
CA PRO A 371 -4.74 -3.20 -29.54
C PRO A 371 -3.44 -3.50 -28.81
N CYS A 372 -2.57 -4.29 -29.45
CA CYS A 372 -1.26 -4.66 -28.88
C CYS A 372 -0.08 -4.02 -29.63
N TYR A 373 -0.34 -3.32 -30.75
CA TYR A 373 0.66 -2.69 -31.62
C TYR A 373 0.73 -1.17 -31.44
#